data_AF-A0A9E0X9N7-F1
#
_entry.id   AF-A0A9E0X9N7-F1
#
_cell.length_a   1.000
_cell.length_b   1.000
_cell.length_c   1.000
_cell.angle_alpha   90.00
_cell.angle_beta   90.00
_cell.angle_gamma   90.00
#
_symmetry.space_group_name_H-M   'P 1'
#
loop_
_entity.id
_entity.type
_entity.pdbx_description
1 polymer ?
#
loop_
_entity_poly.entity_id
_entity_poly.type
_entity_poly.pdbx_seq_one_letter_code
_entity_poly.pdbx_strand_id
1 'polypeptide(L)' 'MHDETGSAGGTPWRLDWAQAPQGWNWAAQDGDGRWYWYRTRPQPGFAGRVWRANSRSQQLAGQGAPNEDWHLTLCERGG' A
#
# COMPACT_ATOMS: atom_id res chain seq x y z
N MET A 1 3.84 19.93 31.10
CA MET A 1 4.32 18.59 30.74
C MET A 1 4.06 18.46 29.24
N HIS A 2 5.12 18.58 28.44
CA HIS A 2 5.02 18.35 27.00
C HIS A 2 4.99 16.84 26.77
N ASP A 3 4.03 16.37 25.99
CA ASP A 3 4.21 15.18 25.17
C ASP A 3 3.58 15.49 23.81
N GLU A 4 4.40 16.06 22.94
CA GLU A 4 4.16 16.25 21.52
C GLU A 4 4.07 14.86 20.87
N THR A 5 2.88 14.26 20.85
CA THR A 5 2.63 13.09 20.01
C THR A 5 2.67 13.59 18.57
N GLY A 6 3.83 13.42 17.92
CA GLY A 6 4.11 13.93 16.59
C GLY A 6 3.03 13.54 15.60
N SER A 7 2.15 14.49 15.31
CA SER A 7 1.44 14.59 14.05
C SER A 7 2.50 14.69 12.97
N ALA A 8 2.95 13.56 12.44
CA ALA A 8 3.69 13.51 11.19
C ALA A 8 2.73 14.00 10.10
N GLY A 9 2.62 15.32 9.97
CA GLY A 9 1.82 16.05 8.98
C GLY A 9 2.38 15.91 7.56
N GLY A 10 2.89 14.74 7.20
CA GLY A 10 3.10 14.36 5.81
C GLY A 10 1.74 14.05 5.22
N THR A 11 1.40 14.66 4.09
CA THR A 11 0.21 14.29 3.32
C THR A 11 0.22 12.78 3.16
N PRO A 12 -0.85 12.06 3.57
CA PRO A 12 -0.88 10.61 3.46
C PRO A 12 -0.61 10.22 2.01
N TRP A 13 0.29 9.24 1.80
CA TRP A 13 0.59 8.81 0.45
C TRP A 13 -0.71 8.39 -0.24
N ARG A 14 -0.92 8.93 -1.44
CA ARG A 14 -2.10 8.67 -2.26
C ARG A 14 -1.68 7.92 -3.50
N LEU A 15 -2.51 6.96 -3.88
CA LEU A 15 -2.30 6.16 -5.07
C LEU A 15 -2.23 7.04 -6.32
N ASP A 16 -1.03 7.12 -6.90
CA ASP A 16 -0.78 7.79 -8.18
C ASP A 16 -0.10 6.83 -9.16
N TRP A 17 -0.86 6.39 -10.17
CA TRP A 17 -0.37 5.47 -11.19
C TRP A 17 0.72 6.07 -12.08
N ALA A 18 0.92 7.39 -12.10
CA ALA A 18 2.05 8.01 -12.78
C ALA A 18 3.39 7.66 -12.12
N GLN A 19 3.39 7.29 -10.84
CA GLN A 19 4.56 6.84 -10.10
C GLN A 19 4.82 5.34 -10.22
N ALA A 20 3.85 4.57 -10.72
CA ALA A 20 3.98 3.13 -10.86
C ALA A 20 4.95 2.78 -11.99
N PRO A 21 5.95 1.90 -11.77
CA PRO A 21 6.85 1.51 -12.84
C PRO A 21 6.11 0.75 -13.95
N GLN A 22 6.68 0.75 -15.15
CA GLN A 22 6.08 0.04 -16.27
C GLN A 22 5.93 -1.46 -15.96
N GLY A 23 4.75 -2.01 -16.26
CA GLY A 23 4.41 -3.42 -15.99
C GLY A 23 3.89 -3.71 -14.58
N TRP A 24 3.76 -2.70 -13.73
CA TRP A 24 3.14 -2.82 -12.40
C TRP A 24 1.69 -2.33 -12.50
N ASN A 25 0.76 -3.27 -12.63
CA ASN A 25 -0.65 -2.98 -12.87
C ASN A 25 -1.52 -3.15 -11.63
N TRP A 26 -0.97 -3.47 -10.47
CA TRP A 26 -1.74 -3.64 -9.24
C TRP A 26 -1.12 -2.80 -8.12
N ALA A 27 -1.96 -2.34 -7.22
CA ALA A 27 -1.55 -1.59 -6.05
C ALA A 27 -2.43 -1.98 -4.88
N ALA A 28 -1.84 -2.09 -3.69
CA ALA A 28 -2.63 -2.35 -2.50
C ALA A 28 -1.94 -1.79 -1.26
N GLN A 29 -2.75 -1.50 -0.25
CA GLN A 29 -2.29 -1.05 1.05
C GLN A 29 -2.35 -2.20 2.05
N ASP A 30 -1.28 -2.38 2.80
CA ASP A 30 -1.25 -3.26 3.96
C ASP A 30 -1.92 -2.57 5.16
N GLY A 31 -2.31 -3.35 6.18
CA GLY A 31 -3.03 -2.86 7.35
C GLY A 31 -2.23 -1.87 8.20
N ASP A 32 -0.91 -1.85 8.08
CA ASP A 32 -0.02 -0.86 8.70
C ASP A 32 0.04 0.47 7.92
N GLY A 33 -0.64 0.55 6.79
CA GLY A 33 -0.72 1.73 5.94
C GLY A 33 0.31 1.78 4.82
N ARG A 34 1.22 0.79 4.72
CA ARG A 34 2.20 0.74 3.63
C ARG A 34 1.54 0.40 2.31
N TRP A 35 1.85 1.17 1.28
CA TRP A 35 1.40 0.92 -0.07
C TRP A 35 2.48 0.23 -0.87
N TYR A 36 2.06 -0.75 -1.67
CA TYR A 36 2.93 -1.50 -2.55
C TYR A 36 2.35 -1.54 -3.95
N TRP A 37 3.24 -1.39 -4.93
CA TRP A 37 2.98 -1.77 -6.30
C TRP A 37 3.15 -3.28 -6.45
N TYR A 38 2.37 -3.88 -7.35
CA TYR A 38 2.51 -5.27 -7.75
C TYR A 38 2.51 -5.47 -9.29
N ARG A 39 3.36 -6.40 -9.76
CA ARG A 39 3.40 -6.85 -11.18
C ARG A 39 2.41 -7.97 -11.50
N THR A 40 1.88 -8.61 -10.48
CA THR A 40 0.85 -9.66 -10.61
C THR A 40 -0.16 -9.42 -9.50
N ARG A 41 -1.40 -9.86 -9.69
CA ARG A 41 -2.44 -9.71 -8.68
C ARG A 41 -1.99 -10.32 -7.33
N PRO A 42 -1.86 -9.53 -6.25
CA PRO A 42 -1.48 -10.05 -4.94
C PRO A 42 -2.65 -10.80 -4.28
N GLN A 43 -2.34 -11.63 -3.29
CA GLN A 43 -3.33 -12.36 -2.50
C GLN A 43 -3.40 -11.80 -1.07
N PRO A 44 -4.59 -11.72 -0.45
CA PRO A 44 -4.73 -11.20 0.90
C PRO A 44 -4.19 -12.19 1.94
N GLY A 45 -3.27 -11.74 2.80
CA GLY A 45 -2.73 -12.49 3.93
C GLY A 45 -3.33 -12.02 5.26
N PHE A 46 -4.48 -12.57 5.64
CA PHE A 46 -5.26 -12.10 6.80
C PHE A 46 -4.54 -12.14 8.14
N ALA A 47 -3.67 -13.13 8.39
CA ALA A 47 -2.94 -13.25 9.65
C ALA A 47 -1.97 -12.08 9.90
N GLY A 48 -1.41 -11.49 8.83
CA GLY A 48 -0.51 -10.35 8.91
C GLY A 48 -1.15 -9.01 8.53
N ARG A 49 -2.40 -9.02 8.07
CA ARG A 49 -3.05 -7.89 7.40
C ARG A 49 -2.21 -7.31 6.24
N VAL A 50 -1.60 -8.18 5.44
CA VAL A 50 -0.70 -7.78 4.34
C VAL A 50 -1.13 -8.39 3.01
N TRP A 51 -0.87 -7.69 1.91
CA TRP A 51 -0.95 -8.23 0.57
C TRP A 51 0.35 -8.97 0.23
N ARG A 52 0.21 -10.22 -0.24
CA ARG A 52 1.35 -11.08 -0.58
C ARG A 52 1.45 -11.29 -2.08
N ALA A 53 2.66 -11.11 -2.59
CA ALA A 53 3.06 -11.52 -3.92
C ALA A 53 4.51 -12.05 -3.88
N ASN A 54 4.98 -12.57 -5.00
CA ASN A 54 6.39 -12.92 -5.14
C ASN A 54 7.26 -11.67 -4.92
N SER A 55 8.39 -11.79 -4.23
CA SER A 55 9.25 -10.64 -3.89
C SER A 55 9.73 -9.85 -5.12
N ARG A 56 9.88 -10.50 -6.27
CA ARG A 56 10.21 -9.85 -7.57
C ARG A 56 9.06 -9.05 -8.19
N SER A 57 7.85 -9.23 -7.66
CA SER A 57 6.60 -8.62 -8.11
C SER A 57 6.01 -7.69 -7.04
N GLN A 58 6.78 -7.29 -6.01
CA GLN A 58 6.37 -6.37 -4.96
C GLN A 58 7.39 -5.23 -4.81
N GLN A 59 6.91 -3.98 -4.78
CA GLN A 59 7.77 -2.82 -4.59
C GLN A 59 7.05 -1.79 -3.72
N LEU A 60 7.73 -1.26 -2.71
CA LEU A 60 7.18 -0.22 -1.84
C LEU A 60 6.89 1.05 -2.66
N ALA A 61 5.66 1.54 -2.55
CA ALA A 61 5.19 2.75 -3.22
C ALA A 61 5.25 3.95 -2.28
N GLY A 62 4.79 3.77 -1.04
CA GLY A 62 4.76 4.83 -0.03
C GLY A 62 4.07 4.42 1.25
N GLN A 63 3.81 5.38 2.13
CA GLN A 63 3.17 5.18 3.44
C GLN A 63 1.95 6.10 3.57
N GLY A 64 0.79 5.49 3.76
CA GLY A 64 -0.45 6.16 4.13
C GLY A 64 -0.80 5.94 5.60
N ALA A 65 -2.01 6.34 5.98
CA ALA A 65 -2.57 5.99 7.28
C ALA A 65 -2.88 4.49 7.35
N PRO A 66 -2.77 3.85 8.53
CA PRO A 66 -3.26 2.49 8.75
C PRO A 66 -4.73 2.34 8.35
N ASN A 67 -5.08 1.20 7.74
CA ASN A 67 -6.42 0.95 7.24
C ASN A 67 -6.93 -0.41 7.73
N GLU A 68 -8.07 -0.41 8.42
CA GLU A 68 -8.69 -1.64 8.91
C GLU A 68 -9.28 -2.48 7.77
N ASP A 69 -9.72 -1.82 6.70
CA ASP A 69 -10.26 -2.41 5.48
C ASP A 69 -9.16 -2.63 4.41
N TRP A 70 -7.92 -2.85 4.83
CA TRP A 70 -6.76 -3.08 3.94
C TRP A 70 -7.04 -4.12 2.84
N HIS A 71 -7.84 -5.14 3.13
CA HIS A 71 -8.23 -6.21 2.21
C HIS A 71 -9.15 -5.76 1.05
N LEU A 72 -9.69 -4.54 1.10
CA LEU A 72 -10.48 -3.90 0.04
C LEU A 72 -9.65 -2.90 -0.78
N THR A 73 -8.40 -2.64 -0.41
CA THR A 73 -7.57 -1.59 -1.02
C THR A 73 -6.87 -2.02 -2.32
N LEU A 74 -7.10 -3.25 -2.78
CA LEU A 74 -6.54 -3.73 -4.04
C LEU A 74 -7.13 -2.98 -5.21
N CYS A 75 -6.28 -2.20 -5.88
CA CYS A 75 -6.58 -1.47 -7.09
C CYS A 75 -5.83 -2.09 -8.28
N GLU A 76 -6.48 -2.12 -9.44
CA GLU A 76 -5.90 -2.51 -10.71
C GLU A 76 -5.80 -1.29 -11.64
N ARG A 77 -4.69 -1.19 -12.36
CA ARG A 77 -4.45 -0.11 -13.31
C ARG A 77 -5.31 -0.32 -14.55
N GLY A 78 -6.37 0.47 -14.67
CA GLY A 78 -7.31 0.42 -15.79
C GLY A 78 -8.56 -0.44 -15.54
N GLY A 79 -8.82 -0.83 -14.29
CA GLY A 79 -10.10 -1.41 -13.85
C GLY A 79 -11.16 -0.37 -13.53
#